data_AF-A0A933QWF0-F1
#
_entry.id   AF-A0A933QWF0-F1
#
_cell.length_a   1.000
_cell.length_b   1.000
_cell.length_c   1.000
_cell.angle_alpha   90.00
_cell.angle_beta   90.00
_cell.angle_gamma   90.00
#
_symmetry.space_group_name_H-M   'P 1'
#
loop_
_entity.id
_entity.type
_entity.pdbx_description
1 polymer ?
#
loop_
_entity_poly.entity_id
_entity_poly.type
_entity_poly.pdbx_seq_one_letter_code
_entity_poly.pdbx_strand_id
1 'polypeptide(L)'
;MLFTGLGTLQNDNAHTIGILTAKGGTAIHEAHLQSGQSFLGYYTIFLTASVVPPVAGNIRIDLKGPAPVDYSITSRYPPLISLTNRFHPWYSFQDGMLKGILPGDALALTVRMLPPPKLGRYDLILSDAKSQRVYLTMPITFSPEPGQSEDEPCH
;
A
#
# COMPACT_ATOMS: atom_id res chain seq x y z
N MET A 1 10.86 -14.08 -21.24
CA MET A 1 10.17 -15.00 -20.31
C MET A 1 9.55 -14.12 -19.24
N LEU A 2 8.26 -13.79 -19.41
CA LEU A 2 7.53 -12.82 -18.59
C LEU A 2 6.79 -13.60 -17.51
N PHE A 3 7.21 -13.47 -16.25
CA PHE A 3 6.50 -14.06 -15.13
C PHE A 3 5.38 -13.10 -14.69
N THR A 4 4.14 -13.42 -15.04
CA THR A 4 2.94 -12.86 -14.41
C THR A 4 2.80 -13.52 -13.04
N GLY A 5 3.21 -12.82 -11.98
CA GLY A 5 3.14 -13.28 -10.61
C GLY A 5 1.70 -13.32 -10.10
N LEU A 6 1.29 -14.49 -9.60
CA LEU A 6 0.03 -14.75 -8.93
C LEU A 6 0.02 -14.00 -7.58
N GLY A 7 -0.95 -13.12 -7.35
CA GLY A 7 -1.23 -12.61 -6.01
C GLY A 7 -1.73 -13.77 -5.16
N THR A 8 -0.89 -14.30 -4.26
CA THR A 8 -1.31 -15.35 -3.33
C THR A 8 -2.18 -14.71 -2.25
N LEU A 9 -3.50 -14.85 -2.37
CA LEU A 9 -4.43 -14.67 -1.26
C LEU A 9 -4.09 -15.68 -0.18
N GLN A 10 -3.66 -15.18 0.98
CA GLN A 10 -3.84 -15.87 2.25
C GLN A 10 -4.77 -14.92 3.02
N ASN A 11 -5.89 -15.39 3.57
CA ASN A 11 -7.07 -14.58 3.94
C ASN A 11 -6.81 -13.24 4.68
N ASP A 12 -5.67 -13.08 5.34
CA ASP A 12 -5.28 -11.89 6.12
C ASP A 12 -4.17 -11.04 5.50
N ASN A 13 -3.58 -11.50 4.39
CA ASN A 13 -2.39 -10.94 3.76
C ASN A 13 -2.57 -10.75 2.25
N ALA A 14 -2.25 -9.56 1.76
CA ALA A 14 -2.15 -9.28 0.34
C ALA A 14 -0.73 -8.82 -0.03
N HIS A 15 -0.26 -9.22 -1.21
CA HIS A 15 0.98 -8.73 -1.77
C HIS A 15 0.74 -8.09 -3.14
N THR A 16 1.28 -6.88 -3.29
CA THR A 16 1.14 -6.10 -4.51
C THR A 16 2.47 -5.52 -4.95
N ILE A 17 2.70 -5.56 -6.26
CA ILE A 17 3.82 -4.93 -6.94
C ILE A 17 3.28 -3.71 -7.68
N GLY A 18 3.91 -2.56 -7.50
CA GLY A 18 3.54 -1.30 -8.14
C GLY A 18 4.73 -0.60 -8.80
N ILE A 19 4.45 0.44 -9.56
CA ILE A 19 5.47 1.32 -10.13
C ILE A 19 5.04 2.75 -9.84
N LEU A 20 5.89 3.52 -9.16
CA LEU A 20 5.62 4.94 -8.94
C LEU A 20 6.00 5.71 -10.20
N THR A 21 5.04 6.37 -10.83
CA THR A 21 5.27 7.16 -12.04
C THR A 21 4.66 8.55 -11.90
N ALA A 22 5.28 9.54 -12.55
CA ALA A 22 4.73 10.89 -12.58
C ALA A 22 3.33 10.94 -13.23
N LYS A 23 2.98 10.01 -14.11
CA LYS A 23 1.67 9.99 -14.79
C LYS A 23 0.56 9.35 -13.95
N GLY A 24 0.84 8.97 -12.70
CA GLY A 24 -0.08 8.20 -11.86
C GLY A 24 0.09 6.72 -12.16
N GLY A 25 1.04 6.08 -11.47
CA GLY A 25 1.23 4.64 -11.53
C GLY A 25 0.03 3.89 -10.94
N THR A 26 -0.13 2.65 -11.37
CA THR A 26 -1.17 1.74 -10.85
C THR A 26 -0.48 0.53 -10.23
N ALA A 27 -1.02 0.03 -9.13
CA ALA A 27 -0.70 -1.30 -8.65
C ALA A 27 -1.01 -2.35 -9.74
N ILE A 28 -0.12 -3.31 -9.93
CA ILE A 28 -0.30 -4.39 -10.91
C ILE A 28 -1.42 -5.35 -10.46
N HIS A 29 -1.69 -5.43 -9.16
CA HIS A 29 -2.73 -6.29 -8.57
C HIS A 29 -3.55 -5.52 -7.52
N GLU A 30 -4.87 -5.57 -7.64
CA GLU A 30 -5.78 -5.12 -6.59
C GLU A 30 -5.70 -6.12 -5.41
N ALA A 31 -5.72 -5.59 -4.18
CA ALA A 31 -5.79 -6.44 -2.99
C ALA A 31 -7.26 -6.74 -2.69
N HIS A 32 -7.66 -8.01 -2.69
CA HIS A 32 -8.98 -8.43 -2.25
C HIS A 32 -8.88 -9.09 -0.89
N LEU A 33 -9.62 -8.57 0.09
CA LEU A 33 -9.62 -9.05 1.47
C LEU A 33 -11.05 -9.40 1.89
N GLN A 34 -11.23 -10.53 2.58
CA GLN A 34 -12.52 -10.92 3.14
C GLN A 34 -12.68 -10.28 4.52
N SER A 35 -13.79 -9.57 4.73
CA SER A 35 -14.08 -8.96 6.03
C SER A 35 -14.38 -10.03 7.09
N GLY A 36 -14.02 -9.76 8.35
CA GLY A 36 -14.29 -10.66 9.48
C GLY A 36 -13.34 -11.86 9.60
N GLN A 37 -12.55 -12.16 8.57
CA GLN A 37 -11.64 -13.32 8.56
C GLN A 37 -10.24 -13.08 9.14
N SER A 38 -9.94 -11.85 9.53
CA SER A 38 -8.62 -11.52 10.07
C SER A 38 -8.33 -12.34 11.35
N PHE A 39 -7.56 -13.41 11.24
CA PHE A 39 -7.23 -14.32 12.35
C PHE A 39 -6.48 -13.61 13.48
N LEU A 40 -5.70 -12.58 13.13
CA LEU A 40 -4.87 -11.81 14.07
C LEU A 40 -5.51 -10.49 14.51
N GLY A 41 -6.76 -10.21 14.12
CA GLY A 41 -7.44 -8.94 14.36
C GLY A 41 -6.93 -7.74 13.53
N TYR A 42 -6.07 -7.98 12.54
CA TYR A 42 -5.65 -7.02 11.52
C TYR A 42 -5.34 -7.69 10.17
N TYR A 43 -5.38 -6.90 9.11
CA TYR A 43 -4.89 -7.25 7.77
C TYR A 43 -3.49 -6.69 7.55
N THR A 44 -2.69 -7.40 6.76
CA THR A 44 -1.35 -6.93 6.35
C THR A 44 -1.24 -6.86 4.83
N ILE A 45 -0.75 -5.74 4.32
CA ILE A 45 -0.52 -5.56 2.89
C ILE A 45 0.94 -5.23 2.65
N PHE A 46 1.57 -6.00 1.77
CA PHE A 46 2.94 -5.78 1.34
C PHE A 46 2.94 -5.09 -0.01
N LEU A 47 3.29 -3.80 -0.03
CA LEU A 47 3.49 -3.04 -1.25
C LEU A 47 4.98 -2.98 -1.56
N THR A 48 5.36 -3.50 -2.72
CA THR A 48 6.68 -3.26 -3.29
C THR A 48 6.55 -2.39 -4.52
N ALA A 49 7.45 -1.42 -4.72
CA ALA A 49 7.39 -0.59 -5.90
C ALA A 49 8.75 -0.06 -6.36
N SER A 50 8.89 0.22 -7.65
CA SER A 50 10.07 0.91 -8.19
C SER A 50 9.73 2.37 -8.50
N VAL A 51 10.66 3.28 -8.22
CA VAL A 51 10.52 4.71 -8.48
C VAL A 51 11.08 5.04 -9.86
N VAL A 52 10.22 5.46 -10.78
CA VAL A 52 10.61 5.78 -12.16
C VAL A 52 10.83 7.29 -12.31
N PRO A 53 11.89 7.74 -13.01
CA PRO A 53 12.06 9.15 -13.32
C PRO A 53 10.79 9.79 -13.93
N PRO A 54 10.47 11.05 -13.60
CA PRO A 54 11.22 12.00 -12.76
C PRO A 54 10.77 12.01 -11.28
N VAL A 55 10.15 10.94 -10.77
CA VAL A 55 9.64 10.93 -9.38
C VAL A 55 10.79 11.05 -8.39
N ALA A 56 10.76 12.09 -7.56
CA ALA A 56 11.74 12.37 -6.52
C ALA A 56 11.11 13.25 -5.43
N GLY A 57 11.66 13.21 -4.21
CA GLY A 57 11.26 14.07 -3.11
C GLY A 57 10.61 13.31 -1.95
N ASN A 58 9.66 13.94 -1.28
CA ASN A 58 9.01 13.37 -0.11
C ASN A 58 7.64 12.81 -0.52
N ILE A 59 7.39 11.55 -0.21
CA ILE A 59 6.15 10.86 -0.56
C ILE A 59 5.31 10.66 0.69
N ARG A 60 4.12 11.26 0.69
CA ARG A 60 3.07 11.02 1.68
C ARG A 60 2.32 9.75 1.30
N ILE A 61 1.92 8.99 2.32
CA ILE A 61 1.12 7.78 2.15
C ILE A 61 -0.19 7.96 2.90
N ASP A 62 -1.31 7.79 2.20
CA ASP A 62 -2.65 7.89 2.78
C ASP A 62 -3.47 6.66 2.40
N LEU A 63 -4.31 6.18 3.32
CA LEU A 63 -5.36 5.21 3.05
C LEU A 63 -6.72 5.93 3.06
N LYS A 64 -7.44 5.90 1.94
CA LYS A 64 -8.75 6.54 1.79
C LYS A 64 -9.81 5.51 1.45
N GLY A 65 -11.04 5.69 1.92
CA GLY A 65 -12.14 4.78 1.63
C GLY A 65 -13.48 5.27 2.16
N PRO A 66 -14.51 4.41 2.17
CA PRO A 66 -15.87 4.75 2.56
C PRO A 66 -16.03 5.17 4.02
N ALA A 67 -15.09 4.78 4.88
CA ALA A 67 -15.00 5.19 6.27
C ALA A 67 -13.53 5.29 6.70
N PRO A 68 -13.19 6.05 7.75
CA PRO A 68 -11.86 6.00 8.35
C PRO A 68 -11.54 4.59 8.86
N VAL A 69 -10.31 4.15 8.65
CA VAL A 69 -9.79 2.88 9.16
C VAL A 69 -8.48 3.16 9.88
N ASP A 70 -8.25 2.46 10.99
CA ASP A 70 -6.98 2.56 11.70
C ASP A 70 -5.93 1.70 11.00
N TYR A 71 -4.81 2.33 10.66
CA TYR A 71 -3.69 1.65 10.01
C TYR A 71 -2.35 2.20 10.46
N SER A 72 -1.32 1.39 10.28
CA SER A 72 0.08 1.74 10.47
C SER A 72 0.86 1.31 9.23
N ILE A 73 1.88 2.09 8.89
CA ILE A 73 2.76 1.80 7.77
C ILE A 73 4.17 1.68 8.32
N THR A 74 4.91 0.69 7.85
CA THR A 74 6.34 0.54 8.10
C THR A 74 7.06 0.34 6.77
N SER A 75 8.26 0.89 6.64
CA SER A 75 9.15 0.52 5.55
C SER A 75 10.08 -0.59 6.00
N ARG A 76 10.27 -1.61 5.15
CA ARG A 76 11.16 -2.75 5.44
C ARG A 76 12.64 -2.45 5.16
N TYR A 77 12.95 -1.38 4.44
CA TYR A 77 14.34 -1.04 4.20
C TYR A 77 14.95 -0.37 5.43
N PRO A 78 16.16 -0.77 5.85
CA PRO A 78 16.73 -0.32 7.10
C PRO A 78 16.94 1.19 7.03
N PRO A 79 16.46 1.96 8.03
CA PRO A 79 16.84 3.35 8.15
C PRO A 79 18.34 3.37 8.46
N LEU A 80 19.13 3.93 7.54
CA LEU A 80 20.44 4.50 7.86
C LEU A 80 21.60 3.53 8.10
N ILE A 81 21.69 2.38 7.40
CA ILE A 81 23.03 1.78 7.23
C ILE A 81 23.75 2.63 6.19
N SER A 82 24.55 3.57 6.67
CA SER A 82 25.52 4.32 5.85
C SER A 82 26.58 3.34 5.37
N LEU A 83 26.29 2.64 4.27
CA LEU A 83 27.30 1.91 3.53
C LEU A 83 28.18 2.99 2.90
N THR A 84 29.33 3.24 3.52
CA THR A 84 30.30 4.30 3.19
C THR A 84 30.75 4.31 1.72
N ASN A 85 30.43 3.27 0.96
CA ASN A 85 30.74 3.11 -0.46
C ASN A 85 29.51 3.13 -1.41
N ARG A 86 28.32 3.52 -0.94
CA ARG A 86 27.17 3.76 -1.84
C ARG A 86 27.04 5.25 -2.16
N PHE A 87 27.10 5.58 -3.44
CA PHE A 87 26.82 6.92 -3.96
C PHE A 87 25.32 7.31 -3.89
N HIS A 88 24.44 6.35 -3.64
CA HIS A 88 23.00 6.57 -3.54
C HIS A 88 22.55 6.52 -2.07
N PRO A 89 22.09 7.65 -1.48
CA PRO A 89 21.54 7.65 -0.13
C PRO A 89 20.24 6.85 -0.11
N TRP A 90 19.99 6.11 0.97
CA TRP A 90 18.69 5.49 1.19
C TRP A 90 17.66 6.56 1.60
N TYR A 91 16.42 6.42 1.13
CA TYR A 91 15.32 7.21 1.66
C TYR A 91 15.06 6.86 3.13
N SER A 92 14.41 7.75 3.87
CA SER A 92 13.99 7.49 5.26
C SER A 92 12.48 7.40 5.37
N PHE A 93 11.98 6.72 6.40
CA PHE A 93 10.55 6.65 6.70
C PHE A 93 10.28 7.25 8.07
N GLN A 94 9.54 8.36 8.11
CA GLN A 94 9.25 9.10 9.33
C GLN A 94 7.88 9.77 9.21
N ASP A 95 7.07 9.71 10.28
CA ASP A 95 5.76 10.37 10.36
C ASP A 95 4.79 9.96 9.22
N GLY A 96 4.78 8.67 8.86
CA GLY A 96 3.92 8.17 7.76
C GLY A 96 4.39 8.57 6.35
N MET A 97 5.60 9.12 6.23
CA MET A 97 6.13 9.70 5.00
C MET A 97 7.47 9.07 4.63
N LEU A 98 7.67 8.81 3.35
CA LEU A 98 8.97 8.51 2.77
C LEU A 98 9.67 9.84 2.46
N LYS A 99 10.86 10.08 3.00
CA LYS A 99 11.61 11.31 2.79
C LYS A 99 12.86 11.06 1.95
N GLY A 100 13.10 11.94 0.98
CA GLY A 100 14.30 11.91 0.15
C GLY A 100 14.34 10.76 -0.87
N ILE A 101 13.18 10.39 -1.42
CA ILE A 101 13.07 9.40 -2.49
C ILE A 101 13.73 9.93 -3.77
N LEU A 102 14.46 9.06 -4.47
CA LEU A 102 15.11 9.36 -5.74
C LEU A 102 14.70 8.37 -6.85
N PRO A 103 14.83 8.76 -8.13
CA PRO A 103 14.58 7.84 -9.23
C PRO A 103 15.53 6.63 -9.17
N GLY A 104 14.99 5.43 -9.37
CA GLY A 104 15.71 4.17 -9.23
C GLY A 104 15.58 3.52 -7.85
N ASP A 105 15.03 4.22 -6.85
CA ASP A 105 14.73 3.62 -5.55
C ASP A 105 13.72 2.47 -5.68
N ALA A 106 13.90 1.46 -4.81
CA ALA A 106 12.92 0.41 -4.58
C ALA A 106 12.26 0.61 -3.22
N LEU A 107 10.93 0.57 -3.18
CA LEU A 107 10.12 0.70 -1.99
C LEU A 107 9.66 -0.67 -1.54
N ALA A 108 9.67 -0.90 -0.23
CA ALA A 108 9.07 -2.05 0.42
C ALA A 108 8.32 -1.54 1.66
N LEU A 109 7.00 -1.54 1.57
CA LEU A 109 6.08 -1.03 2.56
C LEU A 109 5.23 -2.18 3.09
N THR A 110 5.03 -2.19 4.40
CA THR A 110 4.07 -3.05 5.08
C THR A 110 3.01 -2.15 5.67
N VAL A 111 1.78 -2.30 5.19
CA VAL A 111 0.59 -1.61 5.72
C VAL A 111 -0.15 -2.61 6.59
N ARG A 112 -0.32 -2.29 7.87
CA ARG A 112 -1.11 -3.08 8.80
C ARG A 112 -2.35 -2.28 9.16
N MET A 113 -3.53 -2.86 8.94
CA MET A 113 -4.81 -2.18 9.17
C MET A 113 -5.76 -3.03 9.99
N LEU A 114 -6.56 -2.39 10.84
CA LEU A 114 -7.68 -3.06 11.49
C LEU A 114 -8.79 -3.33 10.47
N PRO A 115 -9.71 -4.27 10.75
CA PRO A 115 -10.91 -4.44 9.94
C PRO A 115 -11.65 -3.12 9.77
N PRO A 116 -11.99 -2.72 8.53
CA PRO A 116 -12.65 -1.46 8.31
C PRO A 116 -14.08 -1.50 8.86
N PRO A 117 -14.59 -0.40 9.43
CA PRO A 117 -15.96 -0.32 9.93
C PRO A 117 -17.02 -0.35 8.81
N LYS A 118 -16.61 -0.11 7.56
CA LYS A 118 -17.46 -0.18 6.37
C LYS A 118 -16.76 -0.91 5.24
N LEU A 119 -17.46 -1.87 4.63
CA LEU A 119 -16.96 -2.62 3.48
C LEU A 119 -16.87 -1.76 2.22
N GLY A 120 -16.15 -2.27 1.21
CA GLY A 120 -15.97 -1.62 -0.08
C GLY A 120 -14.50 -1.36 -0.42
N ARG A 121 -14.29 -0.45 -1.38
CA ARG A 121 -12.97 -0.14 -1.94
C ARG A 121 -12.28 0.97 -1.14
N TYR A 122 -11.10 0.65 -0.63
CA TYR A 122 -10.13 1.57 -0.07
C TYR A 122 -8.98 1.74 -1.07
N ASP A 123 -8.37 2.91 -1.11
CA ASP A 123 -7.24 3.21 -1.96
C ASP A 123 -6.05 3.62 -1.08
N LEU A 124 -4.95 2.87 -1.16
CA LEU A 124 -3.66 3.29 -0.65
C LEU A 124 -3.00 4.19 -1.70
N ILE A 125 -2.77 5.44 -1.32
CA ILE A 125 -2.31 6.50 -2.21
C ILE A 125 -0.92 6.94 -1.78
N LEU A 126 0.01 6.95 -2.73
CA LEU A 126 1.33 7.56 -2.57
C LEU A 126 1.36 8.84 -3.40
N SER A 127 1.56 9.98 -2.74
CA SER A 127 1.56 11.29 -3.36
C SER A 127 2.77 12.13 -2.96
N ASP A 128 3.16 13.07 -3.81
CA ASP A 128 4.17 14.07 -3.45
C ASP A 128 3.66 14.92 -2.27
N ALA A 129 4.45 15.01 -1.20
CA ALA A 129 4.05 15.69 0.02
C ALA A 129 3.82 17.20 -0.21
N LYS A 130 4.52 17.82 -1.16
CA LYS A 130 4.44 19.26 -1.44
C LYS A 130 3.33 19.60 -2.44
N SER A 131 3.32 18.95 -3.59
CA SER A 131 2.41 19.23 -4.71
C SER A 131 1.12 18.41 -4.67
N GLN A 132 1.02 17.42 -3.78
CA GLN A 132 -0.10 16.48 -3.69
C GLN A 132 -0.35 15.67 -4.97
N ARG A 133 0.62 15.64 -5.89
CA ARG A 133 0.56 14.84 -7.11
C ARG A 133 0.58 13.35 -6.75
N VAL A 134 -0.42 12.60 -7.21
CA VAL A 134 -0.49 11.15 -6.99
C VAL A 134 0.49 10.42 -7.91
N TYR A 135 1.32 9.55 -7.33
CA TYR A 135 2.30 8.73 -8.04
C TYR A 135 1.91 7.27 -8.13
N LEU A 136 1.14 6.77 -7.15
CA LEU A 136 0.62 5.41 -7.15
C LEU A 136 -0.73 5.40 -6.41
N THR A 137 -1.69 4.71 -7.00
CA THR A 137 -2.91 4.27 -6.30
C THR A 137 -2.96 2.76 -6.31
N MET A 138 -3.14 2.17 -5.13
CA MET A 138 -3.34 0.74 -4.95
C MET A 138 -4.70 0.48 -4.32
N PRO A 139 -5.66 -0.09 -5.06
CA PRO A 139 -6.96 -0.44 -4.52
C PRO A 139 -6.91 -1.68 -3.63
N ILE A 140 -7.71 -1.63 -2.58
CA ILE A 140 -7.89 -2.64 -1.55
C ILE A 140 -9.41 -2.80 -1.36
N THR A 141 -9.97 -3.90 -1.83
CA THR A 141 -11.40 -4.15 -1.76
C THR A 141 -11.70 -5.12 -0.62
N PHE A 142 -12.57 -4.69 0.30
CA PHE A 142 -13.14 -5.54 1.34
C PHE A 142 -14.52 -6.02 0.93
N SER A 143 -14.66 -7.34 0.80
CA SER A 143 -15.92 -7.99 0.47
C SER A 143 -16.47 -8.76 1.67
N PRO A 144 -17.80 -8.92 1.78
CA PRO A 144 -18.41 -9.79 2.80
C PRO A 144 -17.98 -11.25 2.58
N GLU A 145 -18.09 -12.06 3.63
CA GLU A 145 -17.90 -13.50 3.48
C GLU A 145 -18.95 -14.10 2.53
N PRO A 146 -18.59 -15.08 1.68
CA PRO A 146 -19.56 -15.80 0.88
C PRO A 146 -20.59 -16.48 1.81
N GLY A 147 -21.84 -16.02 1.78
CA GLY A 147 -22.94 -16.55 2.59
C GLY A 147 -23.45 -15.61 3.69
N GLN A 148 -22.80 -14.47 3.93
CA GLN A 148 -23.39 -13.36 4.69
C GLN A 148 -24.03 -12.39 3.71
N SER A 149 -25.32 -12.57 3.40
CA SER A 149 -26.10 -11.50 2.79
C SER A 149 -26.20 -10.35 3.79
N GLU A 150 -25.99 -9.11 3.33
CA GLU A 150 -26.43 -7.94 4.09
C GLU A 150 -27.93 -8.14 4.36
N ASP A 151 -28.30 -8.37 5.63
CA ASP A 151 -29.66 -8.67 6.05
C ASP A 151 -30.63 -7.70 5.36
N GLU A 152 -31.48 -8.23 4.48
CA GLU A 152 -32.72 -7.55 4.15
C GLU A 152 -33.49 -7.39 5.47
N PRO A 153 -33.87 -6.17 5.88
CA PRO A 153 -34.73 -6.03 7.03
C PRO A 153 -36.04 -6.77 6.71
N CYS A 154 -36.28 -7.89 7.40
CA CYS A 154 -37.60 -8.51 7.42
C CYS A 154 -38.58 -7.48 8.00
N HIS A 155 -39.33 -6.82 7.13
CA HIS A 155 -40.47 -5.99 7.47
C HIS A 155 -41.73 -6.83 7.59
#